data_AF-A0A8E4MHR4-F1
#
_entry.id   AF-A0A8E4MHR4-F1
#
_cell.length_a   1.000
_cell.length_b   1.000
_cell.length_c   1.000
_cell.angle_alpha   90.00
_cell.angle_beta   90.00
_cell.angle_gamma   90.00
#
_symmetry.space_group_name_H-M   'P 1'
#
loop_
_entity.id
_entity.type
_entity.pdbx_description
1 polymer ?
#
loop_
_entity_poly.entity_id
_entity_poly.type
_entity_poly.pdbx_seq_one_letter_code
_entity_poly.pdbx_strand_id
1 'polypeptide(L)' 'MRGLLALVAYIANCGRHSATALVTADGDTAHLRVRRGFGCPLDQGACHYHCRSIRRRGGYCSDIIKQTCTCYTN' A
#
# COMPACT_ATOMS: atom_id res chain seq x y z
N MET A 1 4.19 -29.17 -43.52
CA MET A 1 4.99 -29.45 -42.30
C MET A 1 5.95 -28.31 -41.92
N ARG A 2 6.60 -27.63 -42.88
CA ARG A 2 7.50 -26.48 -42.62
C ARG A 2 6.82 -25.25 -41.96
N GLY A 3 5.57 -24.96 -42.30
CA GLY A 3 4.83 -23.82 -41.72
C GLY A 3 4.40 -24.03 -40.26
N LEU A 4 4.15 -25.28 -39.85
CA LEU A 4 3.79 -25.60 -38.47
C LEU A 4 4.99 -25.43 -37.52
N LEU A 5 6.19 -25.80 -37.98
CA LEU A 5 7.44 -25.57 -37.25
C LEU A 5 7.74 -24.07 -37.08
N ALA A 6 7.45 -23.24 -38.10
CA ALA A 6 7.61 -21.79 -38.02
C ALA A 6 6.65 -21.15 -36.98
N LEU A 7 5.41 -21.63 -36.92
CA LEU A 7 4.42 -21.18 -35.94
C LEU A 7 4.83 -21.54 -34.50
N VAL A 8 5.29 -22.79 -34.28
CA VAL A 8 5.74 -23.25 -32.96
C VAL A 8 6.99 -22.48 -32.49
N ALA A 9 7.92 -22.18 -33.40
CA ALA A 9 9.08 -21.35 -33.10
C ALA A 9 8.70 -19.90 -32.75
N TYR A 10 7.72 -19.32 -33.45
CA TYR A 10 7.21 -17.98 -33.17
C TYR A 10 6.57 -17.87 -31.77
N ILE A 11 5.71 -18.83 -31.41
CA ILE A 11 5.06 -18.87 -30.08
C ILE A 11 6.10 -19.08 -28.96
N ALA A 12 7.09 -19.94 -29.17
CA ALA A 12 8.15 -20.20 -28.19
C ALA A 12 9.09 -18.99 -27.99
N ASN A 13 9.33 -18.20 -29.04
CA ASN A 13 10.20 -17.02 -28.96
C ASN A 13 9.50 -15.83 -28.28
N CYS A 14 8.19 -15.63 -28.52
CA CYS A 14 7.40 -14.63 -27.79
C CYS A 14 7.41 -14.86 -26.27
N GLY A 15 7.35 -16.12 -25.82
CA GLY A 15 7.39 -16.45 -24.40
C GLY A 15 8.74 -16.15 -23.71
N ARG A 16 9.83 -16.05 -24.47
CA ARG A 16 11.18 -15.80 -23.93
C ARG A 16 11.52 -14.31 -23.83
N HIS A 17 10.84 -13.45 -24.58
CA HIS A 17 11.05 -11.99 -24.55
C HIS A 17 10.29 -11.27 -23.43
N SER A 18 9.34 -11.92 -22.75
CA SER A 18 8.56 -11.32 -21.66
C SER A 18 9.33 -11.20 -20.33
N ALA A 19 10.59 -11.64 -20.26
CA ALA A 19 11.36 -11.71 -19.01
C ALA A 19 12.05 -10.40 -18.58
N THR A 20 11.93 -9.30 -19.35
CA THR A 20 12.61 -8.04 -19.04
C THR A 20 11.69 -6.82 -19.18
N ALA A 21 10.64 -6.75 -18.37
CA ALA A 21 9.97 -5.49 -18.01
C ALA A 21 8.92 -5.70 -16.91
N LEU A 22 9.34 -6.19 -15.75
CA LEU A 22 8.73 -5.74 -14.49
C LEU A 22 9.81 -4.95 -13.77
N VAL A 23 10.17 -3.83 -14.40
CA VAL A 23 10.64 -2.67 -13.66
C VAL A 23 9.50 -2.41 -12.68
N THR A 24 9.72 -2.73 -11.42
CA THR A 24 8.87 -2.27 -10.34
C THR A 24 9.04 -0.76 -10.36
N ALA A 25 8.24 -0.11 -11.21
CA ALA A 25 7.89 1.27 -11.02
C ALA A 25 7.34 1.29 -9.60
N ASP A 26 8.16 1.82 -8.70
CA ASP A 26 7.86 2.19 -7.34
C ASP A 26 6.72 3.21 -7.42
N GLY A 27 5.54 2.69 -7.75
CA GLY A 27 4.30 3.41 -7.76
C GLY A 27 3.91 3.51 -6.31
N ASP A 28 3.99 4.74 -5.78
CA ASP A 28 3.03 5.37 -4.87
C ASP A 28 1.94 4.45 -4.32
N THR A 29 2.33 3.40 -3.62
CA THR A 29 1.43 2.48 -2.93
C THR A 29 1.79 2.60 -1.48
N ALA A 30 1.23 3.63 -0.86
CA ALA A 30 1.08 3.73 0.58
C ALA A 30 0.51 2.39 1.06
N HIS A 31 1.41 1.51 1.53
CA HIS A 31 1.05 0.20 2.04
C HIS A 31 -0.12 0.36 3.01
N LEU A 32 -1.22 -0.28 2.61
CA LEU A 32 -2.43 -0.63 3.35
C LEU A 32 -2.33 -0.24 4.83
N ARG A 33 -2.91 0.91 5.20
CA ARG A 33 -3.04 1.34 6.59
C ARG A 33 -4.01 0.42 7.33
N VAL A 34 -3.56 -0.77 7.70
CA VAL A 34 -4.02 -1.40 8.94
C VAL A 34 -3.19 -0.80 10.07
N ARG A 35 -3.23 0.53 10.23
CA ARG A 35 -2.83 1.15 11.49
C ARG A 35 -3.94 0.78 12.45
N ARG A 36 -3.78 -0.34 13.17
CA ARG A 36 -4.60 -0.63 14.35
C ARG A 36 -4.56 0.64 15.18
N GLY A 37 -5.66 1.38 15.17
CA GLY A 37 -5.72 2.76 15.62
C GLY A 37 -5.09 2.83 16.99
N PHE A 38 -4.22 3.81 17.22
CA PHE A 38 -3.53 4.04 18.49
C PHE A 38 -4.57 4.26 19.60
N GLY A 39 -5.20 3.19 20.09
CA GLY A 39 -6.41 3.17 20.92
C GLY A 39 -7.76 3.33 20.19
N CYS A 40 -7.82 3.87 18.98
CA CYS A 40 -9.09 4.05 18.27
C CYS A 40 -9.73 2.69 17.86
N PRO A 41 -11.01 2.37 18.19
CA PRO A 41 -12.08 3.28 18.63
C PRO A 41 -12.33 3.41 20.14
N LEU A 42 -11.74 2.55 20.97
CA LEU A 42 -12.06 2.43 22.40
C LEU A 42 -11.31 3.45 23.27
N ASP A 43 -10.18 3.94 22.79
CA ASP A 43 -9.21 4.74 23.54
C ASP A 43 -8.72 5.93 22.70
N GLN A 44 -9.46 7.04 22.78
CA GLN A 44 -9.05 8.29 22.12
C GLN A 44 -7.80 8.91 22.77
N GLY A 45 -7.57 8.65 24.06
CA GLY A 45 -6.41 9.13 24.80
C GLY A 45 -5.09 8.61 24.22
N ALA A 46 -5.01 7.32 23.90
CA ALA A 46 -3.81 6.73 23.30
C ALA A 46 -3.45 7.39 21.96
N CYS A 47 -4.45 7.79 21.17
CA CYS A 47 -4.23 8.48 19.90
C CYS A 47 -3.70 9.90 20.15
N HIS A 48 -4.28 10.60 21.11
CA HIS A 48 -3.83 11.93 21.51
C HIS A 48 -2.37 11.90 22.01
N TYR A 49 -2.01 10.96 22.89
CA TYR A 49 -0.64 10.80 23.40
C TYR A 49 0.34 10.38 22.30
N HIS A 50 -0.06 9.47 21.41
CA HIS A 50 0.74 9.09 20.26
C HIS A 50 1.08 10.32 19.40
N CYS A 51 0.08 11.13 19.04
CA CYS A 51 0.30 12.34 18.26
C CYS A 51 1.22 13.34 18.99
N ARG A 52 1.10 13.48 20.32
CA ARG A 52 2.02 14.31 21.11
C ARG A 52 3.46 13.78 21.10
N SER A 53 3.66 12.46 21.15
CA SER A 53 5.01 11.85 21.10
C SER A 53 5.74 12.13 19.78
N ILE A 54 5.00 12.27 18.68
CA ILE A 54 5.55 12.61 17.36
C ILE A 54 5.59 14.13 17.09
N ARG A 55 5.57 14.94 18.15
CA ARG A 55 5.58 16.42 18.11
C ARG A 55 4.40 17.05 17.37
N ARG A 56 3.22 16.42 17.37
CA ARG A 56 1.96 17.06 16.96
C ARG A 56 1.23 17.63 18.18
N ARG A 57 0.27 18.54 17.96
CA ARG A 57 -0.49 19.17 19.05
C ARG A 57 -1.43 18.18 19.74
N GLY A 58 -1.97 17.24 18.96
CA GLY A 58 -2.82 16.16 19.46
C GLY A 58 -3.38 15.35 18.30
N GLY A 59 -4.23 14.39 18.62
CA GLY A 59 -4.98 13.64 17.63
C GLY A 59 -6.33 13.17 18.14
N TYR A 60 -7.18 12.75 17.21
CA TYR A 60 -8.52 12.24 17.47
C TYR A 60 -8.82 11.03 16.58
N CYS A 61 -9.76 10.21 17.02
CA CYS A 61 -10.25 9.08 16.23
C CYS A 61 -11.23 9.55 15.16
N SER A 62 -10.97 9.15 13.93
CA SER A 62 -11.64 9.55 12.70
C SER A 62 -12.23 8.33 12.00
N ASP A 63 -13.08 8.58 11.00
CA ASP A 63 -13.85 7.61 10.22
C ASP A 63 -15.11 7.07 10.91
N ILE A 64 -15.96 6.43 10.11
CA ILE A 64 -17.28 5.90 10.48
C ILE A 64 -17.17 4.94 11.68
N ILE A 65 -16.12 4.12 11.72
CA ILE A 65 -15.89 3.12 12.78
C ILE A 65 -14.83 3.61 13.79
N LYS A 66 -14.39 4.88 13.69
CA LYS A 66 -13.35 5.46 14.56
C LYS A 66 -12.09 4.59 14.63
N GLN A 67 -11.61 4.03 13.52
CA GLN A 67 -10.42 3.17 13.52
C GLN A 67 -9.13 3.92 13.18
N THR A 68 -9.25 5.12 12.64
CA THR A 68 -8.10 5.93 12.23
C THR A 68 -7.79 6.96 13.29
N CYS A 69 -6.52 7.11 13.65
CA CYS A 69 -6.05 8.21 14.48
C CYS A 69 -5.54 9.34 13.57
N THR A 70 -6.21 10.48 13.57
CA THR A 70 -5.80 11.68 12.83
C THR A 70 -5.09 12.65 13.77
N CYS A 71 -3.82 12.92 13.49
CA CYS A 71 -3.05 13.92 14.22
C CYS A 71 -3.19 15.30 13.56
N TYR A 72 -3.44 16.32 14.35
CA TYR A 72 -3.43 17.71 13.90
C TYR A 72 -2.19 18.44 14.42
N THR A 73 -1.59 19.22 13.54
CA THR A 73 -0.67 20.31 13.89
C THR A 73 -1.48 21.58 13.75
N ASN A 74 -1.28 22.56 14.62
CA ASN A 74 -2.01 23.83 14.56
C ASN A 74 -1.97 24.45 13.16
#